data_AF-A0A3D2R9B6-F1
#
_entry.id   AF-A0A3D2R9B6-F1
#
_cell.length_a   1.000
_cell.length_b   1.000
_cell.length_c   1.000
_cell.angle_alpha   90.00
_cell.angle_beta   90.00
_cell.angle_gamma   90.00
#
_symmetry.space_group_name_H-M   'P 1'
#
loop_
_entity.id
_entity.type
_entity.pdbx_description
1 polymer ?
#
loop_
_entity_poly.entity_id
_entity_poly.type
_entity_poly.pdbx_seq_one_letter_code
_entity_poly.pdbx_strand_id
1 'polypeptide(L)'
;MDDFMRLLRYLPLFLLSLAAQAQFLKSEVNKTKFEGLFDFYYVPDKGKVFLAINEDQLGQDFLYVHALRTGLGSNDIGLDRGQLGGAQIVRFEKAGPRILLMAPNMLFRAQSSNPLERQSVREAFGTHVLFGFEITETDQNKFLVDMTDFLLQDTHQVAQTLSQKKQGNFKLDKSKSVIWME
;
A
#
# COMPACT_ATOMS: atom_id res chain seq x y z
N MET A 1 30.68 24.51 41.73
CA MET A 1 31.43 23.77 40.68
C MET A 1 31.15 22.27 40.74
N ASP A 2 30.85 21.71 41.91
CA ASP A 2 30.58 20.27 42.09
C ASP A 2 29.23 19.77 41.52
N ASP A 3 28.17 20.57 41.51
CA ASP A 3 26.88 20.15 40.94
C ASP A 3 26.89 20.07 39.41
N PHE A 4 27.70 20.91 38.75
CA PHE A 4 27.89 20.87 37.29
C PHE A 4 28.60 19.57 36.85
N MET A 5 29.57 19.11 37.65
CA MET A 5 30.27 17.84 37.43
C MET A 5 29.41 16.61 37.77
N ARG A 6 28.42 16.73 38.65
CA ARG A 6 27.44 15.67 38.93
C ARG A 6 26.46 15.47 37.78
N LEU A 7 26.02 16.55 37.11
CA LEU A 7 25.17 16.46 35.93
C LEU A 7 25.88 15.79 34.74
N LEU A 8 27.19 16.05 34.58
CA LEU A 8 28.01 15.51 33.49
C LEU A 8 28.14 13.97 33.52
N ARG A 9 28.02 13.35 34.71
CA ARG A 9 28.12 11.88 34.89
C ARG A 9 26.90 11.12 34.36
N TYR A 10 25.75 11.78 34.22
CA TYR A 10 24.54 11.17 33.67
C TYR A 10 24.36 11.43 32.17
N LEU A 11 25.20 12.29 31.58
CA LEU A 11 25.22 12.60 30.16
C LEU A 11 25.40 11.37 29.24
N PRO A 12 26.25 10.36 29.55
CA PRO A 12 26.35 9.16 28.72
C PRO A 12 25.14 8.21 28.85
N LEU A 13 24.38 8.26 29.96
CA LEU A 13 23.15 7.46 30.10
C LEU A 13 21.98 8.06 29.30
N PHE A 14 21.94 9.39 29.15
CA PHE A 14 20.91 10.10 28.39
C PHE A 14 21.11 10.00 26.87
N LEU A 15 22.35 9.76 26.41
CA LEU A 15 22.67 9.59 24.98
C LEU A 15 22.40 8.17 24.47
N LEU A 16 22.41 7.14 25.34
CA LEU A 16 22.10 5.77 24.93
C LEU A 16 20.61 5.52 24.64
N SER A 17 19.70 6.33 25.18
CA SER A 17 18.26 6.16 24.98
C SER A 17 17.73 6.66 23.63
N LEU A 18 18.56 7.33 22.82
CA LEU A 18 18.16 7.90 21.52
C LEU A 18 18.43 6.98 20.31
N ALA A 19 19.06 5.82 20.51
CA ALA A 19 19.50 4.95 19.41
C ALA A 19 18.63 3.70 19.17
N ALA A 20 17.44 3.62 19.76
CA ALA A 20 16.46 2.59 19.39
C ALA A 20 15.66 3.06 18.16
N GLN A 21 16.34 3.21 17.02
CA GLN A 21 15.65 3.26 15.74
C GLN A 21 15.13 1.86 15.44
N ALA A 22 13.81 1.71 15.25
CA ALA A 22 13.24 0.43 14.88
C ALA A 22 13.48 0.22 13.39
N GLN A 23 14.58 -0.44 13.02
CA GLN A 23 14.80 -0.77 11.61
C GLN A 23 13.69 -1.70 11.11
N PHE A 24 12.96 -1.28 10.08
CA PHE A 24 11.95 -2.12 9.45
C PHE A 24 12.50 -3.46 9.01
N LEU A 25 11.77 -4.53 9.32
CA LEU A 25 12.12 -5.89 8.93
C LEU A 25 13.52 -6.30 9.44
N LYS A 26 13.96 -5.79 10.60
CA LYS A 26 15.31 -6.09 11.13
C LYS A 26 15.57 -7.60 11.28
N SER A 27 14.53 -8.38 11.59
CA SER A 27 14.61 -9.85 11.69
C SER A 27 14.82 -10.54 10.35
N GLU A 28 14.45 -9.90 9.24
CA GLU A 28 14.59 -10.49 7.91
C GLU A 28 16.01 -10.29 7.39
N VAL A 29 16.76 -11.39 7.37
CA VAL A 29 18.15 -11.42 6.89
C VAL A 29 18.17 -11.28 5.36
N ASN A 30 17.30 -12.00 4.67
CA ASN A 30 17.16 -11.95 3.22
C ASN A 30 16.01 -11.04 2.81
N LYS A 31 16.34 -9.79 2.44
CA LYS A 31 15.37 -8.83 1.92
C LYS A 31 16.00 -7.92 0.86
N THR A 32 15.20 -7.52 -0.11
CA THR A 32 15.59 -6.55 -1.14
C THR A 32 14.71 -5.31 -1.01
N LYS A 33 15.33 -4.15 -0.85
CA LYS A 33 14.64 -2.85 -0.84
C LYS A 33 14.52 -2.33 -2.27
N PHE A 34 13.34 -1.80 -2.59
CA PHE A 34 13.05 -1.08 -3.82
C PHE A 34 12.60 0.33 -3.46
N GLU A 35 13.27 1.33 -4.03
CA GLU A 35 12.97 2.74 -3.79
C GLU A 35 12.04 3.28 -4.89
N GLY A 36 11.10 4.13 -4.52
CA GLY A 36 10.11 4.66 -5.45
C GLY A 36 9.19 5.70 -4.81
N LEU A 37 7.99 5.89 -5.38
CA LEU A 37 6.96 6.74 -4.77
C LEU A 37 6.64 6.25 -3.35
N PHE A 38 6.55 4.94 -3.18
CA PHE A 38 6.56 4.26 -1.89
C PHE A 38 7.69 3.24 -1.93
N ASP A 39 8.55 3.27 -0.90
CA ASP A 39 9.55 2.23 -0.73
C ASP A 39 8.86 0.91 -0.42
N PHE A 40 9.33 -0.20 -0.99
CA PHE A 40 8.86 -1.53 -0.61
C PHE A 40 10.01 -2.51 -0.47
N TYR A 41 9.73 -3.60 0.25
CA TYR A 41 10.70 -4.65 0.55
C TYR A 41 10.13 -5.98 0.08
N TYR A 42 10.91 -6.72 -0.70
CA TYR A 42 10.62 -8.12 -0.98
C TYR A 42 11.41 -9.00 -0.02
N VAL A 43 10.73 -9.97 0.61
CA VAL A 43 11.32 -10.96 1.51
C VAL A 43 11.15 -12.34 0.85
N PRO A 44 12.16 -12.83 0.11
CA PRO A 44 12.03 -14.04 -0.71
C PRO A 44 11.68 -15.27 0.12
N ASP A 45 12.28 -15.42 1.29
CA ASP A 45 12.09 -16.58 2.18
C ASP A 45 10.64 -16.73 2.65
N LYS A 46 9.86 -15.64 2.60
CA LYS A 46 8.44 -15.61 2.94
C LYS A 46 7.54 -15.48 1.70
N GLY A 47 8.10 -15.17 0.53
CA GLY A 47 7.35 -14.79 -0.67
C GLY A 47 6.50 -13.54 -0.47
N LYS A 48 6.91 -12.62 0.41
CA LYS A 48 6.11 -11.46 0.83
C LYS A 48 6.66 -10.13 0.33
N VAL A 49 5.74 -9.20 0.07
CA VAL A 49 6.05 -7.80 -0.21
C VAL A 49 5.52 -6.93 0.92
N PHE A 50 6.39 -6.11 1.49
CA PHE A 50 6.03 -5.13 2.51
C PHE A 50 6.18 -3.72 1.96
N LEU A 51 5.14 -2.91 2.09
CA LEU A 51 5.14 -1.50 1.69
C LEU A 51 5.48 -0.62 2.89
N ALA A 52 6.40 0.33 2.71
CA ALA A 52 6.65 1.38 3.68
C ALA A 52 5.92 2.66 3.27
N ILE A 53 5.13 3.19 4.20
CA ILE A 53 4.32 4.39 4.02
C ILE A 53 4.74 5.39 5.07
N ASN A 54 5.27 6.54 4.66
CA ASN A 54 5.58 7.62 5.60
C ASN A 54 4.30 8.33 6.03
N GLU A 55 4.30 8.89 7.23
CA GLU A 55 3.16 9.61 7.80
C GLU A 55 2.79 10.83 6.96
N ASP A 56 3.76 11.52 6.39
CA ASP A 56 3.51 12.66 5.49
C ASP A 56 2.85 12.23 4.17
N GLN A 57 2.94 10.96 3.76
CA GLN A 57 2.28 10.40 2.58
C GLN A 57 0.82 10.01 2.83
N LEU A 58 0.37 9.98 4.09
CA LEU A 58 -1.03 9.71 4.40
C LEU A 58 -1.93 10.86 3.92
N GLY A 59 -3.08 10.51 3.37
CA GLY A 59 -4.03 11.47 2.80
C GLY A 59 -3.62 12.07 1.46
N GLN A 60 -2.40 11.79 0.97
CA GLN A 60 -1.96 12.26 -0.34
C GLN A 60 -2.56 11.39 -1.45
N ASP A 61 -3.13 12.05 -2.46
CA ASP A 61 -3.67 11.41 -3.64
C ASP A 61 -2.54 10.98 -4.59
N PHE A 62 -2.61 9.74 -5.08
CA PHE A 62 -1.72 9.19 -6.11
C PHE A 62 -2.51 8.36 -7.12
N LEU A 63 -1.91 8.15 -8.29
CA LEU A 63 -2.52 7.36 -9.36
C LEU A 63 -2.21 5.88 -9.16
N TYR A 64 -3.25 5.06 -9.01
CA TYR A 64 -3.14 3.61 -9.03
C TYR A 64 -3.56 3.06 -10.40
N VAL A 65 -2.66 2.31 -11.03
CA VAL A 65 -2.86 1.65 -12.32
C VAL A 65 -2.47 0.18 -12.18
N HIS A 66 -3.25 -0.70 -12.80
CA HIS A 66 -2.89 -2.11 -12.97
C HIS A 66 -2.88 -2.46 -14.46
N ALA A 67 -2.09 -3.47 -14.82
CA ALA A 67 -1.93 -3.89 -16.20
C ALA A 67 -1.60 -5.39 -16.27
N LEU A 68 -1.94 -6.01 -17.41
CA LEU A 68 -1.52 -7.38 -17.71
C LEU A 68 -0.09 -7.38 -18.26
N ARG A 69 0.92 -7.52 -17.38
CA ARG A 69 2.33 -7.55 -17.80
C ARG A 69 2.65 -8.73 -18.72
N THR A 70 2.09 -9.90 -18.41
CA THR A 70 2.26 -11.19 -19.08
C THR A 70 0.97 -12.01 -18.97
N GLY A 71 0.87 -13.13 -19.69
CA GLY A 71 -0.30 -14.02 -19.62
C GLY A 71 -0.87 -14.36 -21.01
N LEU A 72 -2.20 -14.52 -21.08
CA LEU A 72 -2.90 -15.06 -22.25
C LEU A 72 -2.62 -14.29 -23.56
N GLY A 73 -2.45 -12.96 -23.49
CA GLY A 73 -2.05 -12.14 -24.63
C GLY A 73 -2.93 -12.31 -25.87
N SER A 74 -4.24 -12.46 -25.66
CA SER A 74 -5.21 -12.79 -26.71
C SER A 74 -6.11 -11.59 -27.00
N ASN A 75 -5.94 -11.03 -28.20
CA ASN A 75 -6.76 -9.94 -28.70
C ASN A 75 -8.23 -10.34 -28.86
N ASP A 76 -8.49 -11.57 -29.32
CA ASP A 76 -9.85 -12.07 -29.56
C ASP A 76 -10.66 -12.19 -28.26
N ILE A 77 -9.99 -12.54 -27.16
CA ILE A 77 -10.60 -12.65 -25.82
C ILE A 77 -10.62 -11.27 -25.13
N GLY A 78 -9.78 -10.33 -25.57
CA GLY A 78 -9.65 -8.99 -25.00
C GLY A 78 -8.68 -8.91 -23.81
N LEU A 79 -7.77 -9.88 -23.70
CA LEU A 79 -6.75 -9.97 -22.66
C LEU A 79 -5.36 -9.87 -23.30
N ASP A 80 -5.02 -8.68 -23.78
CA ASP A 80 -3.75 -8.42 -24.46
C ASP A 80 -2.59 -8.18 -23.48
N ARG A 81 -1.37 -8.52 -23.89
CA ARG A 81 -0.16 -8.26 -23.13
C ARG A 81 0.13 -6.77 -23.12
N GLY A 82 0.45 -6.25 -21.94
CA GLY A 82 0.69 -4.82 -21.72
C GLY A 82 -0.60 -3.99 -21.69
N GLN A 83 -1.77 -4.63 -21.78
CA GLN A 83 -3.04 -3.94 -21.66
C GLN A 83 -3.16 -3.27 -20.29
N LEU A 84 -3.35 -1.95 -20.30
CA LEU A 84 -3.74 -1.20 -19.11
C LEU A 84 -5.16 -1.63 -18.71
N GLY A 85 -5.36 -1.92 -17.44
CA GLY A 85 -6.68 -2.13 -16.87
C GLY A 85 -7.30 -0.78 -16.50
N GLY A 86 -7.73 -0.68 -15.24
CA GLY A 86 -8.23 0.57 -14.68
C GLY A 86 -7.12 1.48 -14.16
N ALA A 87 -7.41 2.78 -14.18
CA ALA A 87 -6.67 3.81 -13.47
C ALA A 87 -7.62 4.55 -12.52
N GLN A 88 -7.19 4.78 -11.29
CA GLN A 88 -7.98 5.51 -10.31
C GLN A 88 -7.08 6.31 -9.37
N ILE A 89 -7.56 7.50 -8.98
CA ILE A 89 -6.94 8.25 -7.90
C ILE A 89 -7.26 7.54 -6.60
N VAL A 90 -6.25 7.34 -5.77
CA VAL A 90 -6.34 6.69 -4.47
C VAL A 90 -5.45 7.41 -3.46
N ARG A 91 -5.66 7.13 -2.18
CA ARG A 91 -4.81 7.62 -1.09
C ARG A 91 -4.73 6.58 0.02
N PHE A 92 -3.67 6.63 0.82
CA PHE A 92 -3.61 5.87 2.06
C PHE A 92 -4.19 6.67 3.22
N GLU A 93 -5.09 6.08 3.99
CA GLU A 93 -5.61 6.67 5.23
C GLU A 93 -5.37 5.74 6.41
N LYS A 94 -4.87 6.28 7.53
CA LYS A 94 -4.67 5.50 8.75
C LYS A 94 -5.97 5.44 9.55
N ALA A 95 -6.41 4.23 9.87
CA ALA A 95 -7.57 3.95 10.70
C ALA A 95 -7.19 2.96 11.80
N GLY A 96 -6.82 3.49 12.97
CA GLY A 96 -6.38 2.68 14.11
C GLY A 96 -5.12 1.85 13.78
N PRO A 97 -5.15 0.51 13.89
CA PRO A 97 -4.04 -0.38 13.58
C PRO A 97 -3.93 -0.73 12.08
N ARG A 98 -4.73 -0.09 11.22
CA ARG A 98 -4.76 -0.38 9.78
C ARG A 98 -4.45 0.85 8.94
N ILE A 99 -3.92 0.59 7.75
CA ILE A 99 -3.89 1.55 6.66
C ILE A 99 -4.92 1.11 5.62
N LEU A 100 -5.77 2.03 5.18
CA LEU A 100 -6.77 1.81 4.15
C LEU A 100 -6.29 2.41 2.83
N LEU A 101 -6.39 1.66 1.74
CA LEU A 101 -6.31 2.23 0.39
C LEU A 101 -7.71 2.71 0.01
N MET A 102 -7.89 4.01 0.00
CA MET A 102 -9.15 4.68 -0.27
C MET A 102 -9.18 5.19 -1.71
N ALA A 103 -10.29 4.98 -2.41
CA ALA A 103 -10.62 5.64 -3.67
C ALA A 103 -11.64 6.76 -3.42
N PRO A 104 -11.25 8.04 -3.50
CA PRO A 104 -12.18 9.16 -3.42
C PRO A 104 -13.17 9.16 -4.58
N ASN A 105 -14.36 9.71 -4.35
CA ASN A 105 -15.35 9.89 -5.41
C ASN A 105 -14.98 11.09 -6.29
N MET A 106 -14.49 10.81 -7.50
CA MET A 106 -14.09 11.85 -8.45
C MET A 106 -15.25 12.37 -9.31
N LEU A 107 -16.41 11.70 -9.29
CA LEU A 107 -17.60 12.06 -10.07
C LEU A 107 -18.40 13.19 -9.43
N PHE A 108 -18.48 13.23 -8.10
CA PHE A 108 -19.26 14.22 -7.35
C PHE A 108 -18.34 15.09 -6.49
N ARG A 109 -18.13 16.34 -6.90
CA ARG A 109 -17.25 17.30 -6.22
C ARG A 109 -17.91 18.66 -6.12
N ALA A 110 -17.91 19.24 -4.92
CA ALA A 110 -18.37 20.60 -4.69
C ALA A 110 -17.23 21.60 -4.94
N GLN A 111 -17.44 22.56 -5.85
CA GLN A 111 -16.49 23.65 -6.14
C GLN A 111 -16.77 24.93 -5.34
N SER A 112 -17.75 24.88 -4.43
CA SER A 112 -18.16 26.02 -3.60
C SER A 112 -17.08 26.41 -2.59
N SER A 113 -17.01 27.70 -2.27
CA SER A 113 -16.17 28.22 -1.18
C SER A 113 -16.74 27.86 0.20
N ASN A 114 -18.02 27.50 0.29
CA ASN A 114 -18.69 27.13 1.54
C ASN A 114 -18.21 25.76 2.06
N PRO A 115 -17.56 25.70 3.25
CA PRO A 115 -17.04 24.45 3.80
C PRO A 115 -18.14 23.44 4.17
N LEU A 116 -19.33 23.90 4.59
CA LEU A 116 -20.44 23.02 4.97
C LEU A 116 -21.04 22.32 3.75
N GLU A 117 -21.15 23.03 2.63
CA GLU A 117 -21.60 22.46 1.37
C GLU A 117 -20.62 21.41 0.85
N ARG A 118 -19.31 21.71 0.89
CA ARG A 118 -18.28 20.72 0.53
C ARG A 118 -18.32 19.48 1.41
N GLN A 119 -18.57 19.64 2.71
CA GLN A 119 -18.73 18.51 3.63
C GLN A 119 -19.98 17.69 3.30
N SER A 120 -21.13 18.35 3.11
CA SER A 120 -22.40 17.71 2.75
C SER A 120 -22.26 16.85 1.48
N VAL A 121 -21.62 17.37 0.44
CA VAL A 121 -21.37 16.58 -0.79
C VAL A 121 -20.44 15.40 -0.53
N ARG A 122 -19.37 15.56 0.26
CA ARG A 122 -18.48 14.44 0.62
C ARG A 122 -19.19 13.34 1.40
N GLU A 123 -20.12 13.70 2.29
CA GLU A 123 -20.88 12.75 3.10
C GLU A 123 -22.00 12.08 2.29
N ALA A 124 -22.63 12.82 1.37
CA ALA A 124 -23.71 12.31 0.53
C ALA A 124 -23.22 11.34 -0.56
N PHE A 125 -21.98 11.49 -1.03
CA PHE A 125 -21.38 10.64 -2.06
C PHE A 125 -20.19 9.87 -1.49
N GLY A 126 -20.44 8.62 -1.11
CA GLY A 126 -19.47 7.76 -0.43
C GLY A 126 -18.16 7.56 -1.20
N THR A 127 -17.11 7.31 -0.43
CA THR A 127 -15.80 6.84 -0.90
C THR A 127 -15.73 5.32 -0.86
N HIS A 128 -14.77 4.74 -1.57
CA HIS A 128 -14.60 3.28 -1.62
C HIS A 128 -13.31 2.87 -0.93
N VAL A 129 -13.38 1.91 0.00
CA VAL A 129 -12.20 1.24 0.55
C VAL A 129 -11.83 0.13 -0.44
N LEU A 130 -10.68 0.25 -1.10
CA LEU A 130 -10.17 -0.78 -2.01
C LEU A 130 -9.52 -1.94 -1.24
N PHE A 131 -8.78 -1.63 -0.19
CA PHE A 131 -8.12 -2.63 0.65
C PHE A 131 -7.77 -2.07 2.03
N GLY A 132 -7.64 -2.96 3.02
CA GLY A 132 -7.21 -2.60 4.38
C GLY A 132 -6.02 -3.43 4.84
N PHE A 133 -4.87 -2.80 4.96
CA PHE A 133 -3.64 -3.43 5.41
C PHE A 133 -3.49 -3.33 6.93
N GLU A 134 -3.03 -4.39 7.56
CA GLU A 134 -2.62 -4.36 8.96
C GLU A 134 -1.22 -3.77 9.08
N ILE A 135 -1.01 -2.88 10.05
CA ILE A 135 0.31 -2.32 10.35
C ILE A 135 1.12 -3.39 11.08
N THR A 136 2.14 -3.90 10.40
CA THR A 136 3.03 -4.94 10.92
C THR A 136 4.10 -4.35 11.83
N GLU A 137 4.63 -3.18 11.47
CA GLU A 137 5.65 -2.46 12.24
C GLU A 137 5.40 -0.95 12.12
N THR A 138 5.74 -0.20 13.16
CA THR A 138 5.82 1.27 13.14
C THR A 138 7.20 1.68 13.59
N ASP A 139 7.87 2.54 12.83
CA ASP A 139 9.13 3.16 13.20
C ASP A 139 9.01 4.66 12.97
N GLN A 140 9.04 5.41 14.07
CA GLN A 140 8.88 6.86 14.08
C GLN A 140 7.63 7.28 13.28
N ASN A 141 7.82 7.88 12.10
CA ASN A 141 6.77 8.41 11.23
C ASN A 141 6.62 7.56 9.96
N LYS A 142 6.88 6.26 10.04
CA LYS A 142 6.76 5.32 8.92
C LYS A 142 5.99 4.10 9.38
N PHE A 143 5.15 3.56 8.50
CA PHE A 143 4.31 2.39 8.73
C PHE A 143 4.70 1.31 7.73
N LEU A 144 4.86 0.08 8.21
CA LEU A 144 5.09 -1.06 7.36
C LEU A 144 3.87 -1.96 7.31
N VAL A 145 3.44 -2.27 6.09
CA VAL A 145 2.27 -3.12 5.86
C VAL A 145 2.60 -4.26 4.92
N ASP A 146 2.04 -5.45 5.16
CA ASP A 146 2.11 -6.57 4.22
C ASP A 146 1.13 -6.33 3.07
N MET A 147 1.64 -6.10 1.86
CA MET A 147 0.82 -5.84 0.66
C MET A 147 0.63 -7.07 -0.23
N THR A 148 1.11 -8.24 0.20
CA THR A 148 1.15 -9.46 -0.62
C THR A 148 -0.24 -9.86 -1.09
N ASP A 149 -1.22 -9.93 -0.18
CA ASP A 149 -2.59 -10.32 -0.53
C ASP A 149 -3.30 -9.30 -1.44
N PHE A 150 -2.89 -8.03 -1.39
CA PHE A 150 -3.40 -7.01 -2.30
C PHE A 150 -2.86 -7.22 -3.73
N LEU A 151 -1.57 -7.51 -3.85
CA LEU A 151 -0.92 -7.76 -5.14
C LEU A 151 -1.41 -9.03 -5.84
N LEU A 152 -1.89 -10.02 -5.09
CA LEU A 152 -2.37 -11.29 -5.66
C LEU A 152 -3.83 -11.23 -6.15
N GLN A 153 -4.52 -10.09 -6.05
CA GLN A 153 -5.90 -9.97 -6.51
C GLN A 153 -6.03 -10.04 -8.03
N ASP A 154 -7.15 -10.56 -8.52
CA ASP A 154 -7.55 -10.46 -9.93
C ASP A 154 -8.17 -9.08 -10.23
N THR A 155 -7.39 -8.01 -10.00
CA THR A 155 -7.86 -6.63 -10.19
C THR A 155 -8.21 -6.35 -11.65
N HIS A 156 -7.54 -7.02 -12.59
CA HIS A 156 -7.80 -6.92 -14.03
C HIS A 156 -9.02 -7.74 -14.48
N GLN A 157 -9.70 -8.45 -13.57
CA GLN A 157 -10.91 -9.22 -13.84
C GLN A 157 -10.72 -10.26 -14.96
N VAL A 158 -9.56 -10.94 -14.97
CA VAL A 158 -9.21 -11.98 -15.94
C VAL A 158 -10.20 -13.13 -15.87
N ALA A 159 -10.52 -13.61 -14.66
CA ALA A 159 -11.43 -14.73 -14.47
C ALA A 159 -12.85 -14.41 -14.99
N GLN A 160 -13.32 -13.19 -14.71
CA GLN A 160 -14.61 -12.70 -15.21
C GLN A 160 -14.61 -12.59 -16.74
N THR A 161 -13.54 -12.03 -17.33
CA THR A 161 -13.41 -11.89 -18.78
C THR A 161 -13.44 -13.26 -19.47
N LEU A 162 -12.69 -14.24 -18.96
CA LEU A 162 -12.69 -15.61 -19.48
C LEU A 162 -14.08 -16.25 -19.42
N SER A 163 -14.79 -16.08 -18.31
CA SER A 163 -16.17 -16.60 -18.16
C SER A 163 -17.13 -15.96 -19.16
N GLN A 164 -17.10 -14.63 -19.28
CA GLN A 164 -17.94 -13.88 -20.23
C GLN A 164 -17.65 -14.26 -21.70
N LYS A 165 -16.39 -14.58 -22.01
CA LYS A 165 -15.94 -15.02 -23.34
C LYS A 165 -16.08 -16.54 -23.55
N LYS A 166 -16.78 -17.25 -22.66
CA LYS A 166 -17.06 -18.69 -22.75
C LYS A 166 -15.80 -19.56 -22.81
N GLN A 167 -14.72 -19.13 -22.18
CA GLN A 167 -13.46 -19.88 -22.10
C GLN A 167 -13.41 -20.85 -20.91
N GLY A 168 -14.49 -20.93 -20.14
CA GLY A 168 -14.59 -21.73 -18.92
C GLY A 168 -14.70 -20.86 -17.66
N ASN A 169 -14.86 -21.52 -16.52
CA ASN A 169 -14.98 -20.86 -15.22
C ASN A 169 -13.67 -20.95 -14.46
N PHE A 170 -13.04 -19.80 -14.25
CA PHE A 170 -11.79 -19.68 -13.53
C PHE A 170 -12.02 -18.97 -12.20
N LYS A 171 -11.15 -19.26 -11.24
CA LYS A 171 -11.06 -18.54 -9.98
C LYS A 171 -9.60 -18.41 -9.60
N LEU A 172 -9.25 -17.30 -8.95
CA LEU A 172 -7.95 -17.15 -8.34
C LEU A 172 -7.73 -18.25 -7.29
N ASP A 173 -6.56 -18.88 -7.32
CA ASP A 173 -6.16 -19.92 -6.38
C ASP A 173 -4.86 -19.50 -5.69
N LYS A 174 -4.99 -19.04 -4.44
CA LYS A 174 -3.84 -18.55 -3.65
C LYS A 174 -2.72 -19.58 -3.53
N SER A 175 -3.04 -20.88 -3.52
CA SER A 175 -2.01 -21.95 -3.44
C SER A 175 -1.15 -22.06 -4.70
N LYS A 176 -1.60 -21.46 -5.81
CA LYS A 176 -0.94 -21.44 -7.11
C LYS A 176 -0.52 -20.04 -7.54
N SER A 177 -0.64 -19.05 -6.65
CA SER A 177 -0.31 -17.66 -6.93
C SER A 177 0.88 -17.23 -6.09
N VAL A 178 1.84 -16.57 -6.73
CA VAL A 178 3.08 -16.10 -6.11
C VAL A 178 3.43 -14.72 -6.65
N ILE A 179 4.18 -13.96 -5.86
CA ILE A 179 4.82 -12.74 -6.37
C ILE A 179 5.99 -13.16 -7.26
N TRP A 180 5.94 -12.72 -8.52
CA TRP A 180 7.00 -12.95 -9.49
C TRP A 180 7.77 -11.63 -9.72
N MET A 181 9.05 -11.62 -9.35
CA MET A 181 9.89 -10.41 -9.30
C MET A 181 10.81 -10.21 -10.51
N GLU A 182 10.84 -11.14 -11.46
CA GLU A 182 11.73 -11.12 -12.63
C GLU A 182 11.21 -10.23 -13.79
#